data_AF-A0A2E2W8X4-F1
#
_entry.id   AF-A0A2E2W8X4-F1
#
_cell.length_a   1.000
_cell.length_b   1.000
_cell.length_c   1.000
_cell.angle_alpha   90.00
_cell.angle_beta   90.00
_cell.angle_gamma   90.00
#
_symmetry.space_group_name_H-M   'P 1'
#
loop_
_entity.id
_entity.type
_entity.pdbx_description
1 polymer ?
#
loop_
_entity_poly.entity_id
_entity_poly.type
_entity_poly.pdbx_seq_one_letter_code
_entity_poly.pdbx_strand_id
1 'polypeptide(L)'
;MIKNFLIVLVLFAVVSCSSNDDSPESDTSETISSLTDITNVSNSSATVNANAQGTNVSEKGVVYSTTSNPTIENSESLSQGSGAGNYTLVLTNLSPNTQYFVKAYTTNEGTTVYSGEQSFSTSNNCSGGVFQGDVVLLNQEQVNDFGNQSYCEVTGELRISSSLNQPTIVDLSSLHSITKVQRLTIDNNLNLVSLEGLEGLTEIESQILVAGNDSLENLEGLNNVTKLGNIFIAGNHVLKNLNAFVGVSKLTVGFEL
;
A
#
# COMPACT_ATOMS: atom_id res chain seq x y z
N MET A 1 87.75 60.31 15.17
CA MET A 1 86.47 60.04 14.46
C MET A 1 85.44 59.75 15.54
N ILE A 2 84.65 60.71 16.05
CA ILE A 2 83.45 61.35 15.44
C ILE A 2 82.46 60.28 14.97
N LYS A 3 81.17 60.23 15.31
CA LYS A 3 80.22 60.90 16.25
C LYS A 3 78.93 60.05 16.16
N ASN A 4 78.09 60.09 17.19
CA ASN A 4 76.69 59.65 17.19
C ASN A 4 75.92 60.02 15.91
N PHE A 5 74.99 59.15 15.48
CA PHE A 5 73.73 59.65 14.89
C PHE A 5 72.53 58.73 15.15
N LEU A 6 71.43 59.42 15.40
CA LEU A 6 70.10 59.06 15.82
C LEU A 6 69.20 58.83 14.58
N ILE A 7 68.45 57.75 14.48
CA ILE A 7 67.33 57.59 13.51
C ILE A 7 66.23 56.82 14.25
N VAL A 8 65.25 57.50 14.85
CA VAL A 8 64.00 58.07 14.31
C VAL A 8 62.99 57.00 13.90
N LEU A 9 61.96 56.94 14.74
CA LEU A 9 60.70 56.23 14.64
C LEU A 9 59.82 56.90 13.58
N VAL A 10 59.30 56.13 12.61
CA VAL A 10 58.20 56.59 11.75
C VAL A 10 57.14 55.50 11.68
N LEU A 11 56.09 55.71 12.49
CA LEU A 11 54.75 55.17 12.26
C LEU A 11 54.20 55.84 10.99
N PHE A 12 53.79 55.06 10.00
CA PHE A 12 52.77 55.49 9.04
C PHE A 12 51.55 54.60 9.20
N ALA A 13 50.54 55.13 9.89
CA ALA A 13 49.17 54.69 9.71
C ALA A 13 48.68 55.26 8.38
N VAL A 14 48.30 54.39 7.46
CA VAL A 14 47.37 54.71 6.37
C VAL A 14 46.24 53.68 6.43
N VAL A 15 45.11 54.13 6.97
CA VAL A 15 43.79 53.51 6.82
C VAL A 15 43.12 54.14 5.60
N SER A 16 42.31 53.35 4.88
CA SER A 16 41.31 53.70 3.84
C SER A 16 41.75 53.34 2.40
N CYS A 17 41.05 52.56 1.58
CA CYS A 17 39.76 51.85 1.69
C CYS A 17 39.62 50.80 0.56
N SER A 18 38.69 49.84 0.76
CA SER A 18 37.94 49.04 -0.24
C SER A 18 38.76 48.05 -1.09
N SER A 19 38.59 46.74 -0.98
CA SER A 19 37.32 46.01 -0.86
C SER A 19 37.49 44.83 0.07
N ASN A 20 36.58 44.69 1.03
CA ASN A 20 36.33 43.38 1.62
C ASN A 20 35.77 42.53 0.48
N ASP A 21 36.59 41.66 -0.11
CA ASP A 21 36.06 40.50 -0.81
C ASP A 21 35.58 39.52 0.26
N ASP A 22 34.49 39.92 0.93
CA ASP A 22 33.56 38.99 1.54
C ASP A 22 32.85 38.31 0.37
N SER A 23 33.56 37.42 -0.32
CA SER A 23 32.91 36.42 -1.14
C SER A 23 32.00 35.65 -0.18
N PRO A 24 30.68 35.64 -0.38
CA PRO A 24 29.83 34.81 0.46
C PRO A 24 30.35 33.39 0.24
N GLU A 25 30.91 32.78 1.29
CA GLU A 25 31.04 31.34 1.34
C GLU A 25 29.67 30.81 0.95
N SER A 26 29.60 30.15 -0.21
CA SER A 26 28.40 29.47 -0.64
C SER A 26 28.13 28.44 0.43
N ASP A 27 27.24 28.78 1.36
CA ASP A 27 26.69 27.88 2.35
C ASP A 27 26.02 26.76 1.56
N THR A 28 26.79 25.70 1.30
CA THR A 28 26.32 24.51 0.63
C THR A 28 25.49 23.80 1.67
N SER A 29 24.25 24.28 1.82
CA SER A 29 23.23 23.64 2.63
C SER A 29 23.02 22.24 2.05
N GLU A 30 23.73 21.27 2.61
CA GLU A 30 23.62 19.87 2.21
C GLU A 30 22.15 19.48 2.32
N THR A 31 21.61 18.98 1.21
CA THR A 31 20.25 18.47 1.21
C THR A 31 20.26 17.13 1.94
N ILE A 32 19.63 17.08 3.10
CA ILE A 32 19.58 15.87 3.93
C ILE A 32 18.18 15.30 3.85
N SER A 33 18.10 14.02 3.51
CA SER A 33 16.88 13.23 3.63
C SER A 33 16.96 12.36 4.87
N SER A 34 15.92 12.38 5.70
CA SER A 34 15.83 11.54 6.88
C SER A 34 14.50 10.80 6.91
N LEU A 35 14.56 9.48 7.08
CA LEU A 35 13.40 8.65 7.37
C LEU A 35 13.32 8.54 8.89
N THR A 36 12.24 9.06 9.46
CA THR A 36 12.06 9.17 10.91
C THR A 36 11.57 7.85 11.49
N ASP A 37 10.44 7.35 11.01
CA ASP A 37 9.86 6.09 11.43
C ASP A 37 8.89 5.51 10.36
N ILE A 38 8.53 4.24 10.58
CA ILE A 38 7.51 3.53 9.82
C ILE A 38 6.46 3.04 10.81
N THR A 39 5.20 3.39 10.58
CA THR A 39 4.08 3.15 11.50
C THR A 39 2.87 2.61 10.74
N ASN A 40 1.82 2.20 11.46
CA ASN A 40 0.56 1.69 10.89
C ASN A 40 0.78 0.62 9.81
N VAL A 41 1.72 -0.28 10.06
CA VAL A 41 2.01 -1.39 9.14
C VAL A 41 0.86 -2.39 9.20
N SER A 42 0.22 -2.61 8.06
CA SER A 42 -0.83 -3.61 7.86
C SER A 42 -0.33 -4.72 6.93
N ASN A 43 -1.24 -5.56 6.43
CA ASN A 43 -0.92 -6.57 5.42
C ASN A 43 -0.72 -5.96 4.01
N SER A 44 -1.15 -4.73 3.78
CA SER A 44 -1.18 -4.10 2.45
C SER A 44 -0.77 -2.63 2.44
N SER A 45 -0.41 -2.06 3.60
CA SER A 45 -0.03 -0.67 3.72
C SER A 45 0.98 -0.41 4.84
N ALA A 46 1.66 0.73 4.75
CA ALA A 46 2.49 1.26 5.82
C ALA A 46 2.57 2.80 5.71
N THR A 47 2.65 3.49 6.84
CA THR A 47 2.87 4.94 6.89
C THR A 47 4.35 5.23 7.12
N VAL A 48 4.95 6.04 6.24
CA VAL A 48 6.35 6.46 6.33
C VAL A 48 6.38 7.94 6.68
N ASN A 49 7.03 8.28 7.79
CA ASN A 49 7.26 9.68 8.17
C ASN A 49 8.73 10.04 7.93
N ALA A 50 8.95 11.18 7.31
CA ALA A 50 10.26 11.63 6.90
C ALA A 50 10.40 13.15 7.02
N ASN A 51 11.63 13.64 6.95
CA ASN A 51 11.94 15.06 6.94
C ASN A 51 12.96 15.35 5.84
N ALA A 52 12.62 16.32 5.00
CA ALA A 52 13.50 16.89 3.99
C ALA A 52 14.13 18.17 4.55
N GLN A 53 15.46 18.22 4.60
CA GLN A 53 16.22 19.40 5.03
C GLN A 53 17.01 19.98 3.85
N GLY A 54 17.25 21.28 3.90
CA GLY A 54 17.96 22.02 2.86
C GLY A 54 17.13 23.19 2.32
N THR A 55 17.78 24.10 1.59
CA THR A 55 17.15 25.34 1.12
C THR A 55 16.51 25.23 -0.27
N ASN A 56 16.93 24.25 -1.09
CA ASN A 56 16.50 24.09 -2.49
C ASN A 56 15.98 22.67 -2.82
N VAL A 57 15.14 22.10 -1.94
CA VAL A 57 14.50 20.80 -2.21
C VAL A 57 13.53 20.94 -3.38
N SER A 58 13.92 20.48 -4.58
CA SER A 58 13.08 20.49 -5.78
C SER A 58 12.07 19.35 -5.79
N GLU A 59 12.40 18.23 -5.12
CA GLU A 59 11.49 17.11 -4.91
C GLU A 59 11.84 16.38 -3.60
N LYS A 60 10.86 15.77 -2.94
CA LYS A 60 11.05 14.82 -1.86
C LYS A 60 10.06 13.68 -1.97
N GLY A 61 10.38 12.55 -1.37
CA GLY A 61 9.50 11.40 -1.40
C GLY A 61 10.07 10.18 -0.69
N VAL A 62 9.44 9.05 -0.95
CA VAL A 62 9.85 7.75 -0.43
C VAL A 62 10.02 6.78 -1.59
N VAL A 63 11.08 5.98 -1.52
CA VAL A 63 11.32 4.85 -2.43
C VAL A 63 11.31 3.56 -1.62
N TYR A 64 10.71 2.50 -2.17
CA TYR A 64 10.58 1.22 -1.49
C TYR A 64 10.63 0.03 -2.44
N SER A 65 11.10 -1.11 -1.94
CA SER A 65 11.24 -2.35 -2.70
C SER A 65 11.25 -3.57 -1.79
N THR A 66 11.02 -4.76 -2.35
CA THR A 66 11.27 -6.04 -1.67
C THR A 66 12.74 -6.46 -1.72
N THR A 67 13.58 -5.71 -2.43
CA THR A 67 15.03 -5.87 -2.48
C THR A 67 15.71 -4.71 -1.76
N SER A 68 16.81 -5.00 -1.04
CA SER A 68 17.61 -3.99 -0.34
C SER A 68 18.19 -2.94 -1.29
N ASN A 69 18.45 -1.75 -0.76
CA ASN A 69 18.96 -0.56 -1.45
C ASN A 69 18.06 -0.04 -2.58
N PRO A 70 16.79 0.29 -2.30
CA PRO A 70 15.92 0.91 -3.29
C PRO A 70 16.42 2.30 -3.68
N THR A 71 16.29 2.63 -4.96
CA THR A 71 16.52 3.95 -5.57
C THR A 71 15.36 4.30 -6.50
N ILE A 72 15.17 5.58 -6.80
CA ILE A 72 14.08 6.03 -7.68
C ILE A 72 14.17 5.44 -9.10
N GLU A 73 15.31 4.90 -9.49
CA GLU A 73 15.53 4.30 -10.82
C GLU A 73 15.18 2.82 -10.89
N ASN A 74 15.22 2.10 -9.76
CA ASN A 74 15.13 0.64 -9.73
C ASN A 74 13.95 0.10 -8.92
N SER A 75 13.11 0.96 -8.35
CA SER A 75 12.11 0.62 -7.34
C SER A 75 10.86 1.49 -7.44
N GLU A 76 9.82 1.14 -6.67
CA GLU A 76 8.62 1.97 -6.57
C GLU A 76 8.89 3.22 -5.73
N SER A 77 8.28 4.35 -6.09
CA SER A 77 8.47 5.63 -5.40
C SER A 77 7.19 6.47 -5.36
N LEU A 78 7.00 7.18 -4.26
CA LEU A 78 5.96 8.19 -4.09
C LEU A 78 6.60 9.56 -3.84
N SER A 79 6.23 10.56 -4.64
CA SER A 79 6.71 11.94 -4.48
C SER A 79 5.72 12.80 -3.69
N GLN A 80 6.25 13.77 -2.94
CA GLN A 80 5.52 14.68 -2.05
C GLN A 80 5.84 16.15 -2.36
N GLY A 81 6.23 16.43 -3.61
CA GLY A 81 6.52 17.78 -4.12
C GLY A 81 7.82 18.38 -3.57
N SER A 82 7.92 19.71 -3.66
CA SER A 82 9.13 20.48 -3.30
C SER A 82 9.11 21.02 -1.86
N GLY A 83 10.21 21.67 -1.47
CA GLY A 83 10.36 22.37 -0.20
C GLY A 83 10.77 21.47 0.97
N ALA A 84 11.45 22.06 1.94
CA ALA A 84 11.85 21.38 3.18
C ALA A 84 10.69 21.14 4.15
N GLY A 85 10.95 20.38 5.20
CA GLY A 85 10.03 20.10 6.31
C GLY A 85 9.65 18.64 6.43
N ASN A 86 8.87 18.35 7.49
CA ASN A 86 8.30 17.03 7.73
C ASN A 86 7.24 16.69 6.69
N TYR A 87 7.15 15.41 6.36
CA TYR A 87 6.11 14.88 5.49
C TYR A 87 5.79 13.42 5.83
N THR A 88 4.60 13.00 5.42
CA THR A 88 4.07 11.66 5.65
C THR A 88 3.52 11.12 4.34
N LEU A 89 3.89 9.88 4.01
CA LEU A 89 3.37 9.16 2.85
C LEU A 89 2.81 7.81 3.29
N VAL A 90 1.71 7.39 2.67
CA VAL A 90 1.11 6.07 2.90
C VAL A 90 1.42 5.19 1.70
N LEU A 91 2.19 4.13 1.93
CA LEU A 91 2.38 3.06 0.98
C LEU A 91 1.12 2.20 0.98
N THR A 92 0.59 1.87 -0.20
CA THR A 92 -0.62 1.04 -0.38
C THR A 92 -0.32 -0.08 -1.38
N ASN A 93 -1.25 -1.04 -1.52
CA ASN A 93 -1.12 -2.18 -2.43
C ASN A 93 0.13 -3.04 -2.18
N LEU A 94 0.64 -3.06 -0.94
CA LEU A 94 1.75 -3.92 -0.56
C LEU A 94 1.29 -5.37 -0.53
N SER A 95 2.22 -6.29 -0.78
CA SER A 95 1.96 -7.72 -0.65
C SER A 95 1.94 -8.14 0.82
N PRO A 96 1.02 -9.01 1.26
CA PRO A 96 0.98 -9.53 2.62
C PRO A 96 2.20 -10.41 2.92
N ASN A 97 2.56 -10.55 4.21
CA ASN A 97 3.68 -11.36 4.67
C ASN A 97 4.99 -11.11 3.89
N THR A 98 5.27 -9.85 3.56
CA THR A 98 6.38 -9.46 2.69
C THR A 98 7.25 -8.41 3.38
N GLN A 99 8.56 -8.60 3.33
CA GLN A 99 9.52 -7.62 3.81
C GLN A 99 9.77 -6.55 2.75
N TYR A 100 9.75 -5.29 3.19
CA TYR A 100 10.05 -4.12 2.35
C TYR A 100 11.20 -3.32 2.96
N PHE A 101 12.06 -2.82 2.07
CA PHE A 101 13.14 -1.87 2.36
C PHE A 101 12.70 -0.49 1.87
N VAL A 102 12.97 0.54 2.65
CA VAL A 102 12.46 1.89 2.41
C VAL A 102 13.56 2.91 2.65
N LYS A 103 13.64 3.90 1.77
CA LYS A 103 14.46 5.11 1.96
C LYS A 103 13.59 6.34 1.67
N ALA A 104 13.78 7.39 2.45
CA ALA A 104 13.30 8.72 2.08
C ALA A 104 14.31 9.34 1.11
N TYR A 105 13.85 10.13 0.14
CA TYR A 105 14.74 10.85 -0.78
C TYR A 105 14.39 12.34 -0.87
N THR A 106 15.39 13.11 -1.25
CA THR A 106 15.29 14.53 -1.61
C THR A 106 16.13 14.79 -2.84
N THR A 107 15.60 15.58 -3.77
CA THR A 107 16.28 16.00 -4.98
C THR A 107 16.51 17.51 -4.94
N ASN A 108 17.70 17.93 -5.35
CA ASN A 108 18.08 19.32 -5.54
C ASN A 108 18.89 19.42 -6.84
N GLU A 109 18.44 20.25 -7.78
CA GLU A 109 19.13 20.49 -9.06
C GLU A 109 19.54 19.19 -9.80
N GLY A 110 18.69 18.17 -9.74
CA GLY A 110 18.92 16.86 -10.38
C GLY A 110 19.77 15.87 -9.56
N THR A 111 20.35 16.29 -8.44
CA THR A 111 21.06 15.40 -7.52
C THR A 111 20.09 14.85 -6.48
N THR A 112 19.98 13.52 -6.37
CA THR A 112 19.14 12.84 -5.39
C THR A 112 19.97 12.33 -4.22
N VAL A 113 19.57 12.65 -3.00
CA VAL A 113 20.15 12.16 -1.75
C VAL A 113 19.13 11.30 -1.02
N TYR A 114 19.58 10.18 -0.46
CA TYR A 114 18.75 9.22 0.25
C TYR A 114 19.06 9.20 1.74
N SER A 115 18.05 8.89 2.55
CA SER A 115 18.24 8.56 3.96
C SER A 115 18.99 7.23 4.13
N GLY A 116 19.31 6.90 5.38
CA GLY A 116 19.56 5.50 5.76
C GLY A 116 18.37 4.62 5.41
N GLU A 117 18.67 3.34 5.10
CA GLU A 117 17.65 2.33 4.86
C GLU A 117 16.98 1.91 6.15
N GLN A 118 15.66 1.80 6.12
CA GLN A 118 14.89 1.07 7.12
C GLN A 118 14.13 -0.06 6.44
N SER A 119 13.65 -1.03 7.23
CA SER A 119 12.81 -2.11 6.73
C SER A 119 11.63 -2.35 7.66
N PHE A 120 10.56 -2.88 7.07
CA PHE A 120 9.38 -3.36 7.80
C PHE A 120 8.87 -4.63 7.12
N SER A 121 7.95 -5.34 7.77
CA SER A 121 7.27 -6.48 7.16
C SER A 121 5.77 -6.30 7.31
N THR A 122 5.06 -6.44 6.20
CA THR A 122 3.59 -6.47 6.23
C THR A 122 3.12 -7.68 7.02
N SER A 123 2.00 -7.54 7.72
CA SER A 123 1.41 -8.67 8.43
C SER A 123 0.88 -9.72 7.45
N ASN A 124 0.68 -10.94 7.94
CA ASN A 124 -0.08 -11.94 7.20
C ASN A 124 -1.53 -11.46 7.06
N ASN A 125 -2.16 -11.70 5.90
CA ASN A 125 -3.60 -11.48 5.72
C ASN A 125 -4.44 -12.47 6.55
N CYS A 126 -3.81 -13.53 7.07
CA CYS A 126 -4.43 -14.61 7.82
C CYS A 126 -4.23 -14.53 9.34
N SER A 127 -4.45 -13.37 9.94
CA SER A 127 -4.29 -13.22 11.41
C SER A 127 -5.32 -14.04 12.20
N GLY A 128 -6.51 -14.28 11.64
CA GLY A 128 -7.54 -15.16 12.21
C GLY A 128 -7.33 -16.64 11.94
N GLY A 129 -6.39 -17.00 11.05
CA GLY A 129 -6.12 -18.39 10.70
C GLY A 129 -7.22 -19.01 9.82
N VAL A 130 -7.46 -20.30 10.04
CA VAL A 130 -8.36 -21.14 9.26
C VAL A 130 -9.66 -21.38 10.04
N PHE A 131 -10.80 -21.04 9.44
CA PHE A 131 -12.11 -21.40 9.95
C PHE A 131 -12.46 -22.84 9.54
N GLN A 132 -12.73 -23.68 10.53
CA GLN A 132 -13.03 -25.09 10.33
C GLN A 132 -14.53 -25.30 10.09
N GLY A 133 -14.89 -25.84 8.93
CA GLY A 133 -16.26 -26.20 8.56
C GLY A 133 -16.99 -25.13 7.77
N ASP A 134 -18.32 -25.24 7.74
CA ASP A 134 -19.21 -24.36 6.99
C ASP A 134 -19.57 -23.11 7.80
N VAL A 135 -19.69 -21.97 7.12
CA VAL A 135 -20.16 -20.71 7.67
C VAL A 135 -21.29 -20.15 6.82
N VAL A 136 -22.35 -19.69 7.47
CA VAL A 136 -23.52 -19.09 6.81
C VAL A 136 -23.72 -17.69 7.38
N LEU A 137 -23.65 -16.70 6.51
CA LEU A 137 -23.78 -15.28 6.81
C LEU A 137 -25.09 -14.79 6.20
N LEU A 138 -26.05 -14.39 7.04
CA LEU A 138 -27.44 -14.14 6.67
C LEU A 138 -27.83 -12.66 6.65
N ASN A 139 -26.94 -11.79 7.15
CA ASN A 139 -27.14 -10.35 7.21
C ASN A 139 -25.78 -9.61 7.30
N GLN A 140 -25.82 -8.27 7.18
CA GLN A 140 -24.61 -7.44 7.18
C GLN A 140 -23.81 -7.50 8.48
N GLU A 141 -24.47 -7.63 9.63
CA GLU A 141 -23.80 -7.73 10.94
C GLU A 141 -22.94 -9.00 10.98
N GLN A 142 -23.48 -10.14 10.54
CA GLN A 142 -22.73 -11.39 10.49
C GLN A 142 -21.56 -11.36 9.51
N VAL A 143 -21.72 -10.69 8.35
CA VAL A 143 -20.62 -10.46 7.41
C VAL A 143 -19.49 -9.69 8.08
N ASN A 144 -19.83 -8.58 8.73
CA ASN A 144 -18.86 -7.73 9.42
C ASN A 144 -18.19 -8.45 10.60
N ASP A 145 -18.96 -9.14 11.43
CA ASP A 145 -18.45 -9.88 12.59
C ASP A 145 -17.49 -10.99 12.20
N PHE A 146 -17.81 -11.72 11.12
CA PHE A 146 -16.94 -12.76 10.58
C PHE A 146 -15.68 -12.16 9.95
N GLY A 147 -15.81 -11.11 9.14
CA GLY A 147 -14.68 -10.41 8.53
C GLY A 147 -13.70 -9.82 9.56
N ASN A 148 -14.23 -9.28 10.66
CA ASN A 148 -13.44 -8.77 11.78
C ASN A 148 -12.58 -9.85 12.48
N GLN A 149 -12.87 -11.13 12.28
CA GLN A 149 -12.01 -12.22 12.78
C GLN A 149 -10.75 -12.41 11.92
N SER A 150 -10.71 -11.85 10.70
CA SER A 150 -9.55 -11.94 9.79
C SER A 150 -9.13 -13.38 9.44
N TYR A 151 -10.10 -14.31 9.35
CA TYR A 151 -9.83 -15.63 8.78
C TYR A 151 -9.38 -15.48 7.32
N CYS A 152 -8.44 -16.32 6.88
CA CYS A 152 -8.05 -16.36 5.46
C CYS A 152 -8.52 -17.61 4.72
N GLU A 153 -9.02 -18.60 5.44
CA GLU A 153 -9.51 -19.84 4.86
C GLU A 153 -10.79 -20.29 5.55
N VAL A 154 -11.74 -20.79 4.76
CA VAL A 154 -12.89 -21.55 5.23
C VAL A 154 -12.79 -22.96 4.63
N THR A 155 -12.58 -23.98 5.48
CA THR A 155 -12.40 -25.35 4.98
C THR A 155 -13.70 -25.98 4.47
N GLY A 156 -14.84 -25.35 4.74
CA GLY A 156 -16.15 -25.73 4.23
C GLY A 156 -16.75 -24.68 3.29
N GLU A 157 -18.06 -24.63 3.27
CA GLU A 157 -18.82 -23.64 2.52
C GLU A 157 -18.82 -22.27 3.22
N LEU A 158 -18.41 -21.23 2.51
CA LEU A 158 -18.74 -19.85 2.83
C LEU A 158 -20.03 -19.49 2.08
N ARG A 159 -21.17 -19.45 2.81
CA ARG A 159 -22.46 -19.05 2.26
C ARG A 159 -22.86 -17.65 2.70
N ILE A 160 -23.09 -16.78 1.74
CA ILE A 160 -23.54 -15.40 1.92
C ILE A 160 -24.95 -15.32 1.36
N SER A 161 -25.95 -15.30 2.23
CA SER A 161 -27.35 -15.39 1.81
C SER A 161 -28.31 -14.56 2.64
N SER A 162 -28.83 -13.47 2.08
CA SER A 162 -29.82 -12.64 2.77
C SER A 162 -31.12 -13.41 3.01
N SER A 163 -31.56 -13.46 4.27
CA SER A 163 -32.89 -13.96 4.62
C SER A 163 -33.96 -12.92 4.33
N LEU A 164 -35.17 -13.34 3.94
CA LEU A 164 -36.31 -12.48 3.57
C LEU A 164 -36.79 -11.53 4.68
N ASN A 165 -36.28 -11.66 5.91
CA ASN A 165 -36.75 -10.93 7.10
C ASN A 165 -35.62 -10.27 7.93
N GLN A 166 -34.43 -10.06 7.38
CA GLN A 166 -33.28 -9.44 8.06
C GLN A 166 -32.66 -8.31 7.23
N PRO A 167 -31.88 -7.39 7.85
CA PRO A 167 -31.20 -6.33 7.10
C PRO A 167 -30.33 -6.93 6.00
N THR A 168 -30.50 -6.42 4.79
CA THR A 168 -29.90 -6.96 3.57
C THR A 168 -28.38 -6.83 3.57
N ILE A 169 -27.71 -7.83 3.01
CA ILE A 169 -26.26 -7.77 2.74
C ILE A 169 -26.04 -6.86 1.53
N VAL A 170 -25.20 -5.84 1.69
CA VAL A 170 -24.87 -4.85 0.65
C VAL A 170 -23.37 -4.64 0.47
N ASP A 171 -22.56 -5.08 1.43
CA ASP A 171 -21.12 -4.84 1.47
C ASP A 171 -20.38 -6.09 1.94
N LEU A 172 -19.37 -6.53 1.18
CA LEU A 172 -18.50 -7.66 1.53
C LEU A 172 -17.08 -7.23 1.86
N SER A 173 -16.80 -5.92 1.94
CA SER A 173 -15.45 -5.36 2.14
C SER A 173 -14.70 -5.94 3.34
N SER A 174 -15.42 -6.31 4.40
CA SER A 174 -14.85 -6.94 5.60
C SER A 174 -14.28 -8.35 5.36
N LEU A 175 -14.64 -9.01 4.25
CA LEU A 175 -14.17 -10.35 3.89
C LEU A 175 -12.83 -10.35 3.13
N HIS A 176 -12.15 -9.19 3.00
CA HIS A 176 -10.92 -9.01 2.22
C HIS A 176 -9.76 -9.96 2.60
N SER A 177 -9.84 -10.58 3.79
CA SER A 177 -8.83 -11.50 4.30
C SER A 177 -8.96 -12.91 3.71
N ILE A 178 -10.15 -13.28 3.21
CA ILE A 178 -10.42 -14.63 2.72
C ILE A 178 -9.66 -14.86 1.41
N THR A 179 -8.76 -15.84 1.42
CA THR A 179 -7.94 -16.24 0.26
C THR A 179 -8.33 -17.58 -0.33
N LYS A 180 -8.96 -18.43 0.48
CA LYS A 180 -9.31 -19.79 0.11
C LYS A 180 -10.62 -20.24 0.73
N VAL A 181 -11.45 -20.93 -0.05
CA VAL A 181 -12.64 -21.63 0.45
C VAL A 181 -12.81 -22.99 -0.22
N GLN A 182 -13.46 -23.93 0.46
CA GLN A 182 -13.87 -25.18 -0.18
C GLN A 182 -15.00 -24.93 -1.18
N ARG A 183 -16.02 -24.16 -0.79
CA ARG A 183 -17.16 -23.75 -1.63
C ARG A 183 -17.53 -22.31 -1.32
N LEU A 184 -17.89 -21.55 -2.35
CA LEU A 184 -18.47 -20.22 -2.21
C LEU A 184 -19.92 -20.23 -2.72
N THR A 185 -20.85 -19.82 -1.88
CA THR A 185 -22.26 -19.65 -2.23
C THR A 185 -22.67 -18.22 -1.95
N ILE A 186 -23.13 -17.48 -2.97
CA ILE A 186 -23.64 -16.12 -2.84
C ILE A 186 -25.04 -16.11 -3.43
N ASP A 187 -26.06 -16.18 -2.57
CA ASP A 187 -27.43 -16.36 -3.03
C ASP A 187 -28.47 -15.49 -2.34
N ASN A 188 -29.45 -15.00 -3.11
CA ASN A 188 -30.59 -14.20 -2.61
C ASN A 188 -30.20 -12.84 -2.00
N ASN A 189 -29.09 -12.22 -2.41
CA ASN A 189 -28.69 -10.88 -1.96
C ASN A 189 -29.20 -9.81 -2.93
N LEU A 190 -30.47 -9.42 -2.79
CA LEU A 190 -31.17 -8.54 -3.75
C LEU A 190 -30.55 -7.14 -3.90
N ASN A 191 -29.85 -6.64 -2.88
CA ASN A 191 -29.25 -5.30 -2.87
C ASN A 191 -27.71 -5.32 -3.04
N LEU A 192 -27.10 -6.50 -3.20
CA LEU A 192 -25.66 -6.61 -3.39
C LEU A 192 -25.32 -6.26 -4.84
N VAL A 193 -24.53 -5.20 -5.02
CA VAL A 193 -24.22 -4.64 -6.36
C VAL A 193 -22.89 -5.15 -6.92
N SER A 194 -21.93 -5.47 -6.04
CA SER A 194 -20.60 -5.97 -6.39
C SER A 194 -20.16 -7.08 -5.43
N LEU A 195 -19.09 -7.79 -5.79
CA LEU A 195 -18.38 -8.72 -4.89
C LEU A 195 -17.09 -8.12 -4.34
N GLU A 196 -17.01 -6.79 -4.31
CA GLU A 196 -15.87 -6.06 -3.74
C GLU A 196 -15.71 -6.46 -2.26
N GLY A 197 -14.46 -6.74 -1.85
CA GLY A 197 -14.13 -7.38 -0.59
C GLY A 197 -13.76 -8.86 -0.70
N LEU A 198 -13.89 -9.48 -1.87
CA LEU A 198 -13.43 -10.86 -2.13
C LEU A 198 -12.13 -10.93 -2.94
N GLU A 199 -11.42 -9.81 -3.15
CA GLU A 199 -10.22 -9.72 -3.99
C GLU A 199 -9.06 -10.60 -3.52
N GLY A 200 -9.05 -10.94 -2.23
CA GLY A 200 -8.07 -11.87 -1.66
C GLY A 200 -8.23 -13.31 -2.16
N LEU A 201 -9.42 -13.68 -2.66
CA LEU A 201 -9.77 -15.05 -2.99
C LEU A 201 -9.02 -15.51 -4.24
N THR A 202 -8.19 -16.54 -4.09
CA THR A 202 -7.38 -17.13 -5.17
C THR A 202 -7.78 -18.58 -5.48
N GLU A 203 -8.42 -19.25 -4.53
CA GLU A 203 -8.74 -20.67 -4.60
C GLU A 203 -10.17 -20.96 -4.08
N ILE A 204 -10.99 -21.53 -4.97
CA ILE A 204 -12.30 -22.13 -4.65
C ILE A 204 -12.24 -23.58 -5.08
N GLU A 205 -12.02 -24.49 -4.14
CA GLU A 205 -11.65 -25.86 -4.47
C GLU A 205 -12.77 -26.68 -5.14
N SER A 206 -14.03 -26.49 -4.73
CA SER A 206 -15.16 -27.33 -5.19
C SER A 206 -16.08 -26.61 -6.18
N GLN A 207 -16.75 -25.55 -5.76
CA GLN A 207 -17.67 -24.83 -6.64
C GLN A 207 -17.92 -23.41 -6.16
N ILE A 208 -18.25 -22.56 -7.12
CA ILE A 208 -18.93 -21.30 -6.86
C ILE A 208 -20.39 -21.38 -7.33
N LEU A 209 -21.31 -20.94 -6.47
CA LEU A 209 -22.70 -20.68 -6.82
C LEU A 209 -23.00 -19.21 -6.59
N VAL A 210 -23.43 -18.49 -7.63
CA VAL A 210 -23.93 -17.12 -7.53
C VAL A 210 -25.34 -17.09 -8.10
N ALA A 211 -26.36 -16.97 -7.24
CA ALA A 211 -27.73 -17.03 -7.71
C ALA A 211 -28.75 -16.10 -7.03
N GLY A 212 -29.68 -15.54 -7.78
CA GLY A 212 -30.74 -14.70 -7.21
C GLY A 212 -30.22 -13.39 -6.60
N ASN A 213 -29.11 -12.85 -7.11
CA ASN A 213 -28.58 -11.55 -6.70
C ASN A 213 -29.00 -10.50 -7.75
N ASP A 214 -30.24 -10.02 -7.65
CA ASP A 214 -30.90 -9.23 -8.70
C ASP A 214 -30.20 -7.91 -9.05
N SER A 215 -29.47 -7.32 -8.11
CA SER A 215 -28.75 -6.05 -8.30
C SER A 215 -27.26 -6.23 -8.62
N LEU A 216 -26.75 -7.47 -8.68
CA LEU A 216 -25.33 -7.76 -8.89
C LEU A 216 -24.91 -7.45 -10.33
N GLU A 217 -24.13 -6.39 -10.53
CA GLU A 217 -23.79 -5.89 -11.87
C GLU A 217 -22.61 -6.62 -12.52
N ASN A 218 -21.65 -7.07 -11.72
CA ASN A 218 -20.43 -7.74 -12.15
C ASN A 218 -19.94 -8.72 -11.07
N LEU A 219 -18.92 -9.50 -11.41
CA LEU A 219 -18.23 -10.41 -10.48
C LEU A 219 -16.85 -9.87 -10.08
N GLU A 220 -16.63 -8.56 -10.22
CA GLU A 220 -15.39 -7.91 -9.75
C GLU A 220 -15.26 -8.13 -8.25
N GLY A 221 -14.05 -8.47 -7.82
CA GLY A 221 -13.79 -9.12 -6.53
C GLY A 221 -13.25 -10.55 -6.72
N LEU A 222 -13.70 -11.29 -7.75
CA LEU A 222 -13.22 -12.66 -8.01
C LEU A 222 -12.09 -12.74 -9.05
N ASN A 223 -11.55 -11.60 -9.49
CA ASN A 223 -10.56 -11.51 -10.58
C ASN A 223 -9.25 -12.28 -10.31
N ASN A 224 -8.92 -12.52 -9.04
CA ASN A 224 -7.69 -13.19 -8.62
C ASN A 224 -7.87 -14.71 -8.44
N VAL A 225 -9.08 -15.25 -8.65
CA VAL A 225 -9.34 -16.68 -8.59
C VAL A 225 -8.64 -17.39 -9.75
N THR A 226 -7.69 -18.26 -9.43
CA THR A 226 -6.91 -19.04 -10.42
C THR A 226 -7.20 -20.53 -10.36
N LYS A 227 -7.64 -21.02 -9.19
CA LYS A 227 -8.09 -22.41 -8.99
C LYS A 227 -9.58 -22.42 -8.65
N LEU A 228 -10.37 -23.03 -9.52
CA LEU A 228 -11.82 -23.10 -9.40
C LEU A 228 -12.31 -24.50 -9.78
N GLY A 229 -13.27 -25.04 -9.04
CA GLY A 229 -13.98 -26.25 -9.42
C GLY A 229 -15.07 -25.99 -10.44
N ASN A 230 -16.33 -25.94 -10.01
CA ASN A 230 -17.47 -25.67 -10.88
C ASN A 230 -17.97 -24.25 -10.75
N ILE A 231 -18.65 -23.78 -11.79
CA ILE A 231 -19.29 -22.46 -11.84
C ILE A 231 -20.78 -22.65 -12.08
N PHE A 232 -21.61 -22.18 -11.14
CA PHE A 232 -23.06 -22.13 -11.28
C PHE A 232 -23.54 -20.68 -11.10
N ILE A 233 -24.07 -20.08 -12.17
CA ILE A 233 -24.55 -18.69 -12.16
C ILE A 233 -25.99 -18.68 -12.66
N ALA A 234 -26.96 -18.30 -11.83
CA ALA A 234 -28.38 -18.36 -12.20
C ALA A 234 -29.20 -17.21 -11.60
N GLY A 235 -30.12 -16.62 -12.36
CA GLY A 235 -31.04 -15.61 -11.81
C GLY A 235 -30.36 -14.35 -11.26
N ASN A 236 -29.27 -13.88 -11.89
CA ASN A 236 -28.66 -12.57 -11.60
C ASN A 236 -29.04 -11.61 -12.74
N HIS A 237 -30.18 -10.95 -12.62
CA HIS A 237 -30.86 -10.32 -13.76
C HIS A 237 -30.10 -9.14 -14.40
N VAL A 238 -29.23 -8.45 -13.65
CA VAL A 238 -28.46 -7.30 -14.16
C VAL A 238 -26.99 -7.62 -14.43
N LEU A 239 -26.54 -8.86 -14.20
CA LEU A 239 -25.16 -9.27 -14.34
C LEU A 239 -24.70 -9.17 -15.80
N LYS A 240 -23.66 -8.37 -16.06
CA LYS A 240 -23.25 -7.98 -17.43
C LYS A 240 -22.34 -8.99 -18.12
N ASN A 241 -21.42 -9.61 -17.39
CA ASN A 241 -20.43 -10.54 -17.94
C ASN A 241 -19.80 -11.42 -16.82
N LEU A 242 -18.99 -12.40 -17.23
CA LEU A 242 -18.26 -13.32 -16.36
C LEU A 242 -16.73 -13.11 -16.42
N ASN A 243 -16.27 -11.89 -16.73
CA ASN A 243 -14.85 -11.61 -16.99
C ASN A 243 -13.96 -11.81 -15.75
N ALA A 244 -14.53 -11.89 -14.55
CA ALA A 244 -13.79 -12.17 -13.34
C ALA A 244 -13.05 -13.53 -13.39
N PHE A 245 -13.48 -14.48 -14.22
CA PHE A 245 -12.85 -15.79 -14.34
C PHE A 245 -11.82 -15.91 -15.47
N VAL A 246 -11.37 -14.81 -16.08
CA VAL A 246 -10.35 -14.84 -17.14
C VAL A 246 -9.03 -15.48 -16.66
N GLY A 247 -8.70 -15.38 -15.37
CA GLY A 247 -7.54 -16.02 -14.76
C GLY A 247 -7.68 -17.53 -14.50
N VAL A 248 -8.88 -18.11 -14.66
CA VAL A 248 -9.14 -19.53 -14.40
C VAL A 248 -8.68 -20.36 -15.58
N SER A 249 -7.46 -20.90 -15.49
CA SER A 249 -6.86 -21.70 -16.56
C SER A 249 -7.39 -23.13 -16.67
N LYS A 250 -8.04 -23.65 -15.61
CA LYS A 250 -8.60 -25.01 -15.56
C LYS A 250 -9.68 -25.13 -14.49
N LEU A 251 -10.80 -25.74 -14.84
CA LEU A 251 -11.80 -26.19 -13.87
C LEU A 251 -11.41 -27.56 -13.27
N THR A 252 -11.61 -27.73 -11.97
CA THR A 252 -11.32 -29.00 -11.28
C THR A 252 -12.47 -30.03 -11.36
N VAL A 253 -13.67 -29.62 -11.78
CA VAL A 253 -14.82 -30.49 -12.13
C VAL A 253 -15.64 -29.84 -13.27
N GLY A 254 -16.59 -30.55 -13.90
CA GLY A 254 -17.24 -30.12 -15.16
C GLY A 254 -18.28 -28.98 -15.08
N PHE A 255 -18.50 -28.30 -16.23
CA PHE A 255 -19.47 -27.22 -16.45
C PHE A 255 -20.93 -27.72 -16.52
N GLU A 256 -21.85 -27.05 -15.81
CA GLU A 256 -23.30 -27.01 -16.11
C GLU A 256 -23.75 -25.54 -16.11
N LEU A 257 -24.36 -25.10 -17.22
CA LEU A 257 -24.92 -23.75 -17.40
C LEU A 257 -26.44 -23.75 -17.18
#